data_AF-A0A4Q3HPV1-F1
#
_entry.id   AF-A0A4Q3HPV1-F1
#
_cell.length_a   1.000
_cell.length_b   1.000
_cell.length_c   1.000
_cell.angle_alpha   90.00
_cell.angle_beta   90.00
_cell.angle_gamma   90.00
#
_symmetry.space_group_name_H-M   'P 1'
#
loop_
_entity.id
_entity.type
_entity.pdbx_description
1 polymer ?
#
loop_
_entity_poly.entity_id
_entity_poly.type
_entity_poly.pdbx_seq_one_letter_code
_entity_poly.pdbx_strand_id
1 'polypeptide(L)' 'MIRRASLVIVGALLGATAMSVIYSAGVPAQAAGASTYKELSIFGDVFERVRAQYVTPPDENKLVENAI' A
#
# COMPACT_ATOMS: atom_id res chain seq x y z
N MET A 1 8.30 -45.74 16.35
CA MET A 1 7.69 -44.43 16.70
C MET A 1 8.70 -43.28 16.67
N ILE A 2 9.91 -43.46 17.22
CA ILE A 2 11.00 -42.46 17.25
C ILE A 2 11.37 -41.88 15.87
N ARG A 3 11.47 -42.70 14.82
CA ARG A 3 11.79 -42.25 13.45
C ARG A 3 10.80 -41.25 12.86
N ARG A 4 9.52 -41.32 13.25
CA ARG A 4 8.50 -40.38 12.78
C ARG A 4 8.54 -39.10 13.60
N ALA A 5 8.76 -39.21 14.91
CA ALA A 5 8.93 -38.06 15.79
C ALA A 5 10.17 -37.22 15.42
N SER A 6 11.29 -37.85 15.06
CA SER A 6 12.50 -37.13 14.63
C SER A 6 12.28 -36.34 13.34
N LEU A 7 11.53 -36.87 12.37
CA LEU A 7 11.22 -36.17 11.12
C LEU A 7 10.31 -34.94 11.37
N VAL A 8 9.34 -35.07 12.29
CA VAL A 8 8.47 -33.95 12.69
C VAL A 8 9.27 -32.85 13.39
N ILE A 9 10.19 -33.22 14.29
CA ILE A 9 11.04 -32.25 15.00
C ILE A 9 11.97 -31.51 14.04
N VAL A 10 12.60 -32.23 13.10
CA VAL A 10 13.46 -31.61 12.07
C VAL A 10 12.65 -30.66 11.18
N GLY A 11 11.45 -31.07 10.75
CA GLY A 11 10.56 -30.20 9.98
C GLY A 11 10.15 -28.94 10.75
N ALA A 12 9.82 -29.08 12.03
CA ALA A 12 9.48 -27.96 12.90
C ALA A 12 10.65 -26.98 13.09
N LEU A 13 11.87 -27.50 13.29
CA LEU A 13 13.08 -26.69 13.42
C LEU A 13 13.38 -25.93 12.13
N LEU A 14 13.31 -26.60 10.96
CA LEU A 14 13.53 -25.97 9.67
C LEU A 14 12.49 -24.87 9.39
N GLY A 15 11.22 -25.12 9.71
CA GLY A 15 10.16 -24.13 9.58
C GLY A 15 10.36 -22.91 10.50
N ALA A 16 10.77 -23.14 11.75
CA ALA A 16 11.06 -22.07 12.70
C ALA A 16 12.25 -21.21 12.25
N THR A 17 13.31 -21.82 11.71
CA THR A 17 14.47 -21.08 11.18
C THR A 17 14.16 -20.30 9.90
N ALA A 18 13.28 -20.83 9.04
CA ALA A 18 12.85 -20.10 7.85
C ALA A 18 12.02 -18.86 8.23
N MET A 19 11.11 -19.01 9.20
CA MET A 19 10.27 -17.91 9.69
C MET A 19 11.08 -16.83 10.40
N SER A 20 12.13 -17.18 11.16
CA SER A 20 12.99 -16.20 11.81
C SER A 20 13.79 -15.35 10.81
N VAL A 21 14.22 -15.93 9.69
CA VAL A 21 14.86 -15.18 8.59
C VAL A 21 13.87 -14.23 7.94
N ILE A 22 12.64 -14.67 7.67
CA ILE A 22 11.59 -13.80 7.08
C ILE A 22 11.24 -12.64 8.02
N TYR A 23 11.13 -12.90 9.32
CA TYR A 23 10.83 -11.85 10.30
C TYR A 23 12.00 -10.87 10.52
N SER A 24 13.24 -11.36 10.51
CA SER A 24 14.44 -10.54 10.66
C SER A 24 14.81 -9.76 9.40
N ALA A 25 14.35 -10.20 8.23
CA ALA A 25 14.53 -9.49 6.96
C ALA A 25 13.77 -8.15 6.90
N GLY A 26 13.03 -7.77 7.96
CA GLY A 26 12.48 -6.44 8.17
C GLY A 26 11.77 -5.91 6.93
N VAL A 27 10.51 -6.31 6.72
CA VAL A 27 9.70 -5.69 5.66
C VAL A 27 9.69 -4.18 5.94
N PRO A 28 10.21 -3.34 5.05
CA PRO A 28 10.21 -1.91 5.28
C PRO A 28 8.76 -1.48 5.47
N ALA A 29 8.46 -0.84 6.59
CA ALA A 29 7.15 -0.27 6.83
C ALA A 29 6.92 0.80 5.77
N GLN A 30 6.00 0.55 4.84
CA GLN A 30 5.55 1.56 3.91
C GLN A 30 4.73 2.58 4.71
N ALA A 31 5.39 3.60 5.25
CA ALA A 31 4.69 4.74 5.81
C ALA A 31 3.75 5.30 4.73
N ALA A 32 2.54 5.72 5.14
CA ALA A 32 1.76 6.66 4.34
C ALA A 32 2.63 7.91 4.18
N GLY A 33 3.43 7.94 3.12
CA GLY A 33 4.51 8.89 2.96
C GLY A 33 3.94 10.29 2.74
N ALA A 34 4.82 11.29 2.80
CA ALA A 34 4.53 12.63 2.26
C ALA A 34 3.94 12.59 0.82
N SER A 35 4.06 11.46 0.12
CA SER A 35 3.35 11.14 -1.12
C SER A 35 1.85 11.33 -1.05
N THR A 36 1.16 10.98 0.05
CA THR A 36 -0.32 11.09 0.09
C THR A 36 -0.78 12.55 0.07
N TYR A 37 -0.15 13.43 0.86
CA TYR A 37 -0.44 14.86 0.81
C TYR A 37 0.01 15.50 -0.51
N LYS A 38 1.10 15.02 -1.10
CA LYS A 38 1.59 15.45 -2.42
C LYS A 38 0.65 15.04 -3.55
N GLU A 39 0.04 13.86 -3.47
CA GLU A 39 -0.94 13.38 -4.45
C GLU A 39 -2.22 14.22 -4.39
N LEU A 40 -2.70 14.54 -3.18
CA LEU A 40 -3.84 15.43 -2.99
C LEU A 40 -3.57 16.86 -3.49
N SER A 41 -2.36 17.40 -3.29
CA SER A 41 -2.00 18.72 -3.82
C SER A 41 -1.98 18.73 -5.36
N ILE A 42 -1.43 17.67 -5.99
CA ILE A 42 -1.42 17.54 -7.45
C ILE A 42 -2.84 17.42 -7.99
N PHE A 43 -3.71 16.67 -7.32
CA PHE A 43 -5.12 16.58 -7.69
C PHE A 43 -5.78 17.97 -7.66
N GLY A 44 -5.59 18.75 -6.59
CA GLY A 44 -6.12 20.11 -6.48
C GLY A 44 -5.64 21.03 -7.60
N ASP A 45 -4.34 21.01 -7.90
CA ASP A 45 -3.75 21.83 -8.97
C ASP A 45 -4.33 21.50 -10.35
N VAL A 46 -4.55 20.21 -10.63
CA VAL A 46 -5.14 19.75 -11.89
C VAL A 46 -6.63 20.08 -11.95
N PHE A 47 -7.37 19.87 -10.86
CA PHE A 47 -8.79 20.18 -10.76
C PHE A 47 -9.07 21.66 -11.05
N GLU A 48 -8.30 22.56 -10.43
CA GLU A 48 -8.42 24.00 -10.64
C GLU A 48 -8.12 24.41 -12.09
N ARG A 49 -7.09 23.81 -12.69
CA ARG A 49 -6.77 24.04 -14.10
C ARG A 49 -7.90 23.60 -15.02
N VAL A 50 -8.47 22.42 -14.77
CA VAL A 50 -9.60 21.88 -15.57
C VAL A 50 -10.82 22.78 -15.40
N ARG A 51 -11.19 23.14 -14.17
CA ARG A 51 -12.31 24.04 -13.87
C ARG A 51 -12.18 25.37 -14.61
N ALA A 52 -10.98 25.96 -14.62
CA ALA A 52 -10.70 27.23 -15.28
C ALA A 52 -10.82 27.19 -16.81
N GLN A 53 -10.79 26.00 -17.42
CA GLN A 53 -10.97 25.83 -18.87
C GLN A 53 -12.43 25.69 -19.30
N TYR A 54 -13.37 25.61 -18.37
CA TYR A 54 -14.79 25.60 -18.70
C TYR A 54 -15.28 27.00 -19.07
N VAL A 55 -16.00 27.10 -20.18
CA VAL A 55 -16.62 28.34 -20.65
C VAL A 55 -17.77 28.78 -19.73
N THR A 56 -18.43 27.83 -19.09
CA THR A 56 -19.52 28.02 -18.13
C THR A 56 -19.18 27.35 -16.81
N PRO A 57 -19.51 27.93 -15.64
CA PRO A 57 -19.21 27.31 -14.34
C PRO A 57 -19.70 25.85 -14.28
N PRO A 58 -18.79 24.87 -14.10
CA PRO A 58 -19.18 23.47 -13.98
C PRO A 58 -19.77 23.18 -12.59
N ASP A 59 -20.54 22.11 -12.48
CA ASP A 59 -20.97 21.56 -11.20
C ASP A 59 -19.77 20.88 -10.52
N GLU A 60 -19.20 21.52 -9.51
CA GLU A 60 -17.97 21.05 -8.84
C GLU A 60 -18.16 19.67 -8.19
N ASN A 61 -19.34 19.39 -7.63
CA ASN A 61 -19.61 18.09 -7.01
C ASN A 61 -19.54 16.97 -8.05
N LYS A 62 -20.16 17.19 -9.22
CA LYS A 62 -20.08 16.23 -10.33
C LYS A 62 -18.68 16.13 -10.90
N LEU A 63 -17.95 17.25 -11.00
CA LEU A 63 -16.60 17.25 -11.54
C LEU A 63 -15.64 16.44 -10.66
N VAL A 64 -15.80 16.51 -9.34
CA VAL A 64 -15.05 15.67 -8.38
C VAL A 64 -15.50 14.21 -8.45
N GLU A 65 -16.82 13.95 -8.45
CA GLU A 65 -17.37 12.58 -8.51
C GLU A 65 -16.88 11.80 -9.74
N ASN A 66 -16.75 12.47 -10.89
CA ASN A 66 -16.27 11.83 -12.12
C ASN A 66 -14.73 11.64 -12.17
N ALA A 67 -13.98 12.24 -11.25
CA ALA A 67 -12.52 12.21 -11.24
C ALA A 67 -11.93 11.09 -10.34
N ILE A 68 -12.76 10.38 -9.59
CA ILE A 68 -12.38 9.34 -8.61
C ILE A 68 -12.97 7.99 -9.01
#